data_AF-A0A6G5AHE6-F1
#
_entry.id   AF-A0A6G5AHE6-F1
#
_cell.length_a   1.000
_cell.length_b   1.000
_cell.length_c   1.000
_cell.angle_alpha   90.00
_cell.angle_beta   90.00
_cell.angle_gamma   90.00
#
_symmetry.space_group_name_H-M   'P 1'
#
loop_
_entity.id
_entity.type
_entity.pdbx_description
1 polymer ?
#
loop_
_entity_poly.entity_id
_entity_poly.type
_entity_poly.pdbx_seq_one_letter_code
_entity_poly.pdbx_strand_id
1 'polypeptide(L)'
;LLDSNEATKRGHPIKLNVSALLCVPETKGDDVQKMNFRYDCETEFSLYIDKGLQSVFNINTTVSFPLIENSYSKRNVVTVNLNNKEQVHKTIQKEKGRSEIRGCDFIVTVTMDGSFAYHSRRRRRGNYYNVSVKHLKDRDDKVKLLKRGEKLQYNITGSYVETICS
;
A
#
# COMPACT_ATOMS: atom_id res chain seq x y z
N LEU A 1 -14.78 -16.03 -26.96
CA LEU A 1 -13.99 -17.27 -27.03
C LEU A 1 -13.32 -17.43 -25.68
N LEU A 2 -13.90 -18.24 -24.79
CA LEU A 2 -13.26 -18.62 -23.54
C LEU A 2 -12.94 -20.10 -23.69
N ASP A 3 -11.65 -20.41 -23.74
CA ASP A 3 -11.15 -21.78 -23.86
C ASP A 3 -11.68 -22.64 -22.71
N SER A 4 -12.24 -23.77 -23.09
CA SER A 4 -13.03 -24.67 -22.27
C SER A 4 -12.19 -25.67 -21.46
N ASN A 5 -11.02 -25.27 -20.94
CA ASN A 5 -10.07 -26.22 -20.36
C ASN A 5 -9.33 -25.77 -19.09
N GLU A 6 -9.99 -25.05 -18.18
CA GLU A 6 -9.42 -24.85 -16.84
C GLU A 6 -10.48 -24.77 -15.73
N ALA A 7 -11.37 -25.76 -15.70
CA ALA A 7 -12.26 -25.99 -14.56
C ALA A 7 -11.58 -26.89 -13.52
N THR A 8 -10.61 -26.37 -12.79
CA THR A 8 -10.16 -26.99 -11.54
C THR A 8 -11.31 -26.92 -10.52
N LYS A 9 -11.86 -28.08 -10.14
CA LYS A 9 -13.02 -28.23 -9.23
C LYS A 9 -12.81 -27.67 -7.81
N ARG A 10 -11.63 -27.14 -7.47
CA ARG A 10 -11.35 -26.49 -6.18
C ARG A 10 -10.90 -25.07 -6.46
N GLY A 11 -11.72 -24.10 -6.08
CA GLY A 11 -11.35 -22.69 -6.15
C GLY A 11 -10.08 -22.41 -5.35
N HIS A 12 -9.22 -21.54 -5.89
CA HIS A 12 -8.05 -21.04 -5.18
C HIS A 12 -8.45 -19.72 -4.49
N PRO A 13 -8.52 -19.65 -3.15
CA PRO A 13 -8.90 -18.43 -2.45
C PRO A 13 -7.95 -17.29 -2.80
N ILE A 14 -8.50 -16.07 -2.92
CA ILE A 14 -7.69 -14.89 -3.22
C ILE A 14 -6.77 -14.60 -2.03
N LYS A 15 -5.47 -14.58 -2.30
CA LYS A 15 -4.40 -14.19 -1.38
C LYS A 15 -3.80 -12.86 -1.82
N LEU A 16 -3.44 -12.06 -0.82
CA LEU A 16 -2.73 -10.81 -1.00
C LEU A 16 -1.30 -10.95 -0.52
N ASN A 17 -0.37 -10.40 -1.30
CA ASN A 17 0.99 -10.15 -0.86
C ASN A 17 1.31 -8.67 -1.08
N VAL A 18 1.85 -8.01 -0.06
CA VAL A 18 2.15 -6.57 -0.09
C VAL A 18 3.66 -6.42 0.02
N SER A 19 4.28 -5.70 -0.91
CA SER A 19 5.71 -5.40 -0.81
C SER A 19 6.00 -4.53 0.42
N ALA A 20 7.26 -4.50 0.83
CA ALA A 20 7.70 -3.55 1.84
C ALA A 20 7.38 -2.11 1.40
N LEU A 21 7.00 -1.27 2.37
CA LEU A 21 6.83 0.17 2.16
C LEU A 21 8.18 0.84 2.34
N LEU A 22 8.73 1.35 1.23
CA LEU A 22 10.05 1.96 1.15
C LEU A 22 9.95 3.27 0.37
N CYS A 23 10.80 4.23 0.71
CA CYS A 23 10.97 5.45 -0.09
C CYS A 23 11.45 5.08 -1.50
N VAL A 24 10.89 5.72 -2.52
CA VAL A 24 11.41 5.64 -3.89
C VAL A 24 12.68 6.48 -3.96
N PRO A 25 13.81 5.92 -4.41
CA PRO A 25 15.00 6.71 -4.66
C PRO A 25 14.73 7.70 -5.81
N GLU A 26 14.95 9.00 -5.52
CA GLU A 26 14.98 10.13 -6.45
C GLU A 26 13.66 10.56 -7.12
N THR A 27 12.90 11.42 -6.42
CA THR A 27 12.16 12.52 -7.05
C THR A 27 12.26 13.79 -6.20
N LYS A 28 13.31 14.58 -6.46
CA LYS A 28 13.46 16.04 -6.17
C LYS A 28 12.57 16.59 -5.03
N GLY A 29 12.94 16.27 -3.79
CA GLY A 29 12.30 16.83 -2.59
C GLY A 29 13.18 16.79 -1.34
N ASP A 30 14.45 16.41 -1.46
CA ASP A 30 15.40 16.25 -0.34
C ASP A 30 15.91 17.58 0.24
N ASP A 31 15.12 18.64 0.15
CA ASP A 31 15.44 19.87 0.86
C ASP A 31 15.10 19.66 2.33
N VAL A 32 16.10 19.20 3.07
CA VAL A 32 16.07 19.11 4.53
C VAL A 32 15.76 20.48 5.11
N GLN A 33 14.55 20.66 5.63
CA GLN A 33 14.17 21.90 6.30
C GLN A 33 14.57 21.81 7.77
N LYS A 34 15.35 22.79 8.23
CA LYS A 34 15.79 22.87 9.63
C LYS A 34 15.15 24.06 10.31
N MET A 35 14.40 23.83 11.39
CA MET A 35 13.87 24.94 12.20
C MET A 35 14.87 25.40 13.28
N ASN A 36 14.65 26.59 13.84
CA ASN A 36 15.48 27.18 14.89
C ASN A 36 15.24 26.52 16.26
N PHE A 37 16.30 26.45 17.07
CA PHE A 37 16.46 25.77 18.38
C PHE A 37 15.53 26.26 19.54
N ARG A 38 14.52 27.10 19.28
CA ARG A 38 13.81 27.83 20.36
C ARG A 38 12.50 27.21 20.85
N TYR A 39 12.13 26.01 20.42
CA TYR A 39 10.83 25.40 20.75
C TYR A 39 10.94 23.95 21.20
N ASP A 40 9.99 23.49 22.01
CA ASP A 40 9.76 22.06 22.22
C ASP A 40 9.46 21.44 20.85
N CYS A 41 10.22 20.40 20.51
CA CYS A 41 10.15 19.67 19.25
C CYS A 41 9.43 18.34 19.48
N GLU A 42 8.58 17.94 18.54
CA GLU A 42 7.92 16.63 18.56
C GLU A 42 8.41 15.80 17.39
N THR A 43 8.83 14.56 17.68
CA THR A 43 9.16 13.60 16.63
C THR A 43 7.87 13.03 16.08
N GLU A 44 7.63 13.29 14.80
CA GLU A 44 6.39 12.96 14.09
C GLU A 44 6.67 12.20 12.81
N PHE A 45 5.83 11.22 12.53
CA PHE A 45 5.86 10.43 11.31
C PHE A 45 4.49 10.44 10.67
N SER A 46 4.42 10.92 9.44
CA SER A 46 3.18 11.03 8.66
C SER A 46 3.31 10.26 7.36
N LEU A 47 2.41 9.32 7.14
CA LEU A 47 2.26 8.60 5.89
C LEU A 47 0.94 9.01 5.24
N TYR A 48 0.99 9.45 4.00
CA TYR A 48 -0.17 9.87 3.22
C TYR A 48 -0.35 8.97 2.00
N ILE A 49 -1.50 8.33 1.86
CA ILE A 49 -1.82 7.46 0.72
C ILE A 49 -2.62 8.27 -0.32
N ASP A 50 -1.98 8.62 -1.45
CA ASP A 50 -2.64 9.34 -2.55
C ASP A 50 -3.51 8.38 -3.39
N LYS A 51 -2.96 7.22 -3.75
CA LYS A 51 -3.61 6.23 -4.60
C LYS A 51 -3.64 4.88 -3.90
N GLY A 52 -4.65 4.67 -3.06
CA GLY A 52 -4.96 3.37 -2.47
C GLY A 52 -5.80 2.48 -3.40
N LEU A 53 -6.02 1.24 -2.99
CA LEU A 53 -6.91 0.31 -3.68
C LEU A 53 -8.19 0.14 -2.86
N GLN A 54 -9.34 0.51 -3.42
CA GLN A 54 -10.63 0.18 -2.80
C GLN A 54 -10.90 -1.30 -3.00
N SER A 55 -10.82 -2.07 -1.93
CA SER A 55 -10.91 -3.53 -1.96
C SER A 55 -11.78 -4.04 -0.82
N VAL A 56 -12.46 -5.16 -1.05
CA VAL A 56 -13.14 -5.93 0.02
C VAL A 56 -12.14 -6.73 0.87
N PHE A 57 -10.90 -6.85 0.40
CA PHE A 57 -9.81 -7.48 1.13
C PHE A 57 -9.08 -6.44 1.98
N ASN A 58 -8.61 -6.85 3.15
CA ASN A 58 -7.83 -5.97 4.03
C ASN A 58 -6.36 -5.95 3.58
N ILE A 59 -5.89 -4.82 3.07
CA ILE A 59 -4.52 -4.66 2.57
C ILE A 59 -3.68 -4.04 3.69
N ASN A 60 -3.21 -4.86 4.61
CA ASN A 60 -2.35 -4.40 5.70
C ASN A 60 -0.87 -4.62 5.40
N THR A 61 -0.02 -3.72 5.86
CA THR A 61 1.43 -3.91 5.90
C THR A 61 2.00 -3.44 7.23
N THR A 62 3.10 -4.04 7.63
CA THR A 62 3.84 -3.65 8.84
C THR A 62 4.95 -2.70 8.45
N VAL A 63 4.92 -1.49 9.02
CA VAL A 63 5.87 -0.41 8.75
C VAL A 63 6.72 -0.18 9.98
N SER A 64 8.04 -0.12 9.81
CA SER A 64 8.98 0.32 10.85
C SER A 64 9.33 1.77 10.59
N PHE A 65 8.89 2.68 11.46
CA PHE A 65 9.30 4.09 11.42
C PHE A 65 10.59 4.32 12.23
N PRO A 66 11.43 5.29 11.88
CA PRO A 66 11.34 6.11 10.66
C PRO A 66 11.60 5.29 9.38
N LEU A 67 11.01 5.72 8.25
CA LEU A 67 11.26 5.09 6.95
C LEU A 67 12.58 5.55 6.32
N ILE A 68 13.01 6.75 6.66
CA ILE A 68 14.32 7.29 6.27
C ILE A 68 15.27 6.97 7.43
N GLU A 69 16.41 6.34 7.14
CA GLU A 69 17.31 5.94 8.21
C GLU A 69 17.87 7.15 8.97
N ASN A 70 17.78 7.09 10.30
CA ASN A 70 18.39 8.04 11.21
C ASN A 70 18.94 7.31 12.44
N SER A 71 20.14 7.68 12.89
CA SER A 71 20.81 7.17 14.09
C SER A 71 20.12 7.53 15.40
N TYR A 72 19.29 8.57 15.43
CA TYR A 72 18.73 9.13 16.67
C TYR A 72 17.33 8.62 17.03
N SER A 73 16.64 7.92 16.13
CA SER A 73 15.21 7.59 16.31
C SER A 73 14.99 6.13 16.72
N LYS A 74 14.20 5.90 17.78
CA LYS A 74 13.76 4.55 18.15
C LYS A 74 12.84 3.97 17.08
N ARG A 75 13.18 2.76 16.61
CA ARG A 75 12.35 2.05 15.63
C ARG A 75 11.00 1.68 16.23
N ASN A 76 9.95 2.02 15.51
CA ASN A 76 8.58 1.84 15.94
C ASN A 76 7.78 1.11 14.87
N VAL A 77 7.27 -0.07 15.22
CA VAL A 77 6.52 -0.90 14.29
C VAL A 77 5.03 -0.58 14.39
N VAL A 78 4.40 -0.30 13.25
CA VAL A 78 2.97 0.02 13.14
C VAL A 78 2.37 -0.77 11.98
N THR A 79 1.18 -1.31 12.20
CA THR A 79 0.39 -1.89 11.11
C THR A 79 -0.41 -0.78 10.43
N VAL A 80 -0.21 -0.63 9.12
CA VAL A 80 -0.88 0.36 8.28
C VAL A 80 -1.88 -0.36 7.38
N ASN A 81 -3.10 0.17 7.30
CA ASN A 81 -4.08 -0.21 6.30
C ASN A 81 -3.85 0.60 5.04
N LEU A 82 -3.74 -0.07 3.89
CA LEU A 82 -3.50 0.57 2.59
C LEU A 82 -4.78 0.64 1.74
N ASN A 83 -5.93 0.31 2.32
CA ASN A 83 -7.22 0.46 1.65
C ASN A 83 -7.60 1.94 1.56
N ASN A 84 -8.03 2.38 0.38
CA ASN A 84 -8.48 3.76 0.11
C ASN A 84 -7.41 4.84 0.35
N LYS A 85 -7.82 6.11 0.26
CA LYS A 85 -6.99 7.25 0.65
C LYS A 85 -7.05 7.40 2.18
N GLU A 86 -5.90 7.35 2.82
CA GLU A 86 -5.76 7.41 4.28
C GLU A 86 -4.52 8.21 4.65
N GLN A 87 -4.59 8.91 5.79
CA GLN A 87 -3.44 9.56 6.41
C GLN A 87 -3.19 8.88 7.75
N VAL A 88 -1.99 8.32 7.92
CA VAL A 88 -1.53 7.73 9.18
C VAL A 88 -0.52 8.68 9.80
N HIS A 89 -0.81 9.15 11.00
CA HIS A 89 0.06 10.05 11.76
C HIS A 89 0.45 9.39 13.08
N LYS A 90 1.73 9.44 13.42
CA LYS A 90 2.28 8.93 14.67
C LYS A 90 3.24 9.93 15.30
N THR A 91 2.95 10.31 16.53
CA THR A 91 3.80 11.13 17.39
C THR A 91 4.50 10.23 18.40
N ILE A 92 5.80 10.41 18.62
CA ILE A 92 6.57 9.57 19.56
C ILE A 92 6.89 10.29 20.85
N GLN A 93 7.60 11.42 20.77
CA GLN A 93 8.09 12.08 21.97
C GLN A 93 8.29 13.57 21.73
N LYS A 94 7.94 14.35 22.76
CA LYS A 94 8.21 15.78 22.85
C LYS A 94 9.51 15.99 23.60
N GLU A 95 10.49 16.61 22.95
CA GLU A 95 11.80 16.90 23.51
C GLU A 95 12.27 18.30 23.08
N LYS A 96 13.16 18.93 23.85
CA LYS A 96 13.76 20.20 23.43
C LYS A 96 14.87 19.92 22.43
N GLY A 97 14.82 20.54 21.26
CA GLY A 97 15.84 20.32 20.25
C GLY A 97 15.58 21.08 18.95
N ARG A 98 16.49 20.89 18.00
CA ARG A 98 16.34 21.34 16.63
C ARG A 98 15.47 20.33 15.88
N SER A 99 14.47 20.80 15.14
CA SER A 99 13.70 19.93 14.25
C SER A 99 14.33 19.88 12.86
N GLU A 100 14.36 18.67 12.32
CA GLU A 100 14.73 18.37 10.95
C GLU A 100 13.55 17.69 10.25
N ILE A 101 13.07 18.28 9.16
CA ILE A 101 11.96 17.76 8.37
C ILE A 101 12.51 17.15 7.09
N ARG A 102 12.09 15.91 6.81
CA ARG A 102 12.42 15.16 5.60
C ARG A 102 11.16 14.53 5.03
N GLY A 103 11.17 14.27 3.73
CA GLY A 103 10.06 13.57 3.09
C GLY A 103 10.51 12.78 1.88
N CYS A 104 9.72 11.78 1.53
CA CYS A 104 9.92 10.97 0.34
C CYS A 104 8.58 10.53 -0.24
N ASP A 105 8.55 10.24 -1.54
CA ASP A 105 7.45 9.47 -2.11
C ASP A 105 7.70 7.99 -1.87
N PHE A 106 6.62 7.20 -1.74
CA PHE A 106 6.70 5.75 -1.62
C PHE A 106 5.82 5.05 -2.66
N ILE A 107 6.22 3.84 -3.04
CA ILE A 107 5.44 2.93 -3.89
C ILE A 107 5.40 1.56 -3.22
N VAL A 108 4.19 1.04 -3.00
CA VAL A 108 3.93 -0.31 -2.49
C VAL A 108 3.20 -1.12 -3.55
N THR A 109 3.70 -2.30 -3.87
CA THR A 109 3.06 -3.22 -4.82
C THR A 109 2.21 -4.23 -4.07
N VAL A 110 0.90 -4.24 -4.34
CA VAL A 110 -0.03 -5.27 -3.90
C VAL A 110 -0.16 -6.30 -5.01
N THR A 111 0.14 -7.56 -4.70
CA THR A 111 -0.03 -8.71 -5.60
C THR A 111 -1.19 -9.57 -5.13
N MET A 112 -2.19 -9.72 -5.99
CA MET A 112 -3.34 -10.60 -5.82
C MET A 112 -3.13 -11.88 -6.62
N ASP A 113 -3.39 -13.02 -5.98
CA ASP A 113 -3.34 -14.35 -6.60
C ASP A 113 -4.56 -15.15 -6.14
N GLY A 114 -5.22 -15.88 -7.05
CA GLY A 114 -6.43 -16.63 -6.72
C GLY A 114 -7.57 -16.45 -7.70
N SER A 115 -8.72 -16.91 -7.25
CA SER A 115 -9.93 -17.00 -8.05
C SER A 115 -11.16 -16.73 -7.20
N PHE A 116 -12.17 -16.11 -7.81
CA PHE A 116 -13.47 -15.88 -7.20
C PHE A 116 -14.55 -16.61 -7.99
N ALA A 117 -15.57 -17.08 -7.27
CA ALA A 117 -16.73 -17.69 -7.89
C ALA A 117 -17.83 -16.63 -8.06
N TYR A 118 -18.45 -16.56 -9.25
CA TYR A 118 -19.68 -15.79 -9.43
C TYR A 118 -20.82 -16.68 -9.93
N HIS A 119 -22.02 -16.39 -9.44
CA HIS A 119 -23.23 -17.10 -9.83
C HIS A 119 -23.96 -16.33 -10.95
N SER A 120 -24.07 -16.92 -12.13
CA SER A 120 -24.85 -16.34 -13.22
C SER A 120 -26.32 -16.74 -13.08
N ARG A 121 -27.19 -15.75 -12.88
CA ARG A 121 -28.66 -15.94 -12.78
C ARG A 121 -29.35 -16.14 -14.14
N ARG A 122 -28.61 -16.30 -15.25
CA ARG A 122 -29.24 -16.51 -16.57
C ARG A 122 -29.83 -17.93 -16.64
N ARG A 123 -31.14 -18.00 -16.35
CA ARG A 123 -32.09 -19.14 -16.37
C ARG A 123 -32.24 -19.87 -15.03
N ARG A 124 -33.41 -20.54 -14.89
CA ARG A 124 -33.95 -21.19 -13.68
C ARG A 124 -33.00 -22.16 -12.93
N ARG A 125 -31.86 -22.50 -13.53
CA ARG A 125 -30.72 -23.16 -12.90
C ARG A 125 -29.50 -22.28 -13.17
N GLY A 126 -29.09 -21.50 -12.18
CA GLY A 126 -27.88 -20.70 -12.30
C GLY A 126 -26.64 -21.55 -12.18
N ASN A 127 -25.55 -21.10 -12.81
CA ASN A 127 -24.26 -21.78 -12.79
C ASN A 127 -23.25 -20.96 -12.01
N TYR A 128 -22.36 -21.63 -11.28
CA TYR A 128 -21.18 -21.02 -10.67
C TYR A 128 -20.01 -21.10 -11.64
N TYR A 129 -19.33 -19.98 -11.83
CA TYR A 129 -18.13 -19.89 -12.63
C TYR A 129 -16.97 -19.47 -11.74
N ASN A 130 -15.89 -20.22 -11.79
CA ASN A 130 -14.64 -19.83 -11.15
C ASN A 130 -13.84 -18.93 -12.10
N VAL A 131 -13.38 -17.78 -11.63
CA VAL A 131 -12.66 -16.79 -12.44
C VAL A 131 -11.38 -16.39 -11.75
N SER A 132 -10.25 -16.54 -12.43
CA SER A 132 -8.96 -16.03 -11.96
C SER A 132 -8.96 -14.49 -11.86
N VAL A 133 -8.33 -13.96 -10.82
CA VAL A 133 -8.17 -12.50 -10.62
C VAL A 133 -7.47 -11.82 -11.79
N LYS A 134 -6.68 -12.54 -12.59
CA LYS A 134 -6.01 -12.00 -13.78
C LYS A 134 -6.98 -11.35 -14.78
N HIS A 135 -8.22 -11.86 -14.85
CA HIS A 135 -9.25 -11.37 -15.77
C HIS A 135 -9.91 -10.06 -15.32
N LEU A 136 -9.59 -9.57 -14.12
CA LEU A 136 -10.02 -8.24 -13.67
C LEU A 136 -9.29 -7.12 -14.42
N LYS A 137 -8.06 -7.36 -14.90
CA LYS A 137 -7.33 -6.39 -15.74
C LYS A 137 -8.10 -6.03 -17.02
N ASP A 138 -8.78 -7.02 -17.60
CA ASP A 138 -9.42 -6.91 -18.91
C ASP A 138 -10.76 -6.13 -18.85
N ARG A 139 -11.19 -5.75 -17.65
CA ARG A 139 -12.48 -5.07 -17.40
C ARG A 139 -12.38 -3.55 -17.37
N ASP A 140 -11.23 -3.00 -16.99
CA ASP A 140 -11.07 -1.54 -16.83
C ASP A 140 -9.60 -1.12 -16.99
N ASP A 141 -9.30 -0.40 -18.07
CA ASP A 141 -7.97 0.17 -18.32
C ASP A 141 -7.68 1.43 -17.49
N LYS A 142 -8.70 2.04 -16.87
CA LYS A 142 -8.53 3.18 -15.96
C LYS A 142 -7.97 2.73 -14.62
N VAL A 143 -8.28 1.51 -14.20
CA VAL A 143 -7.65 0.90 -13.03
C VAL A 143 -6.26 0.44 -13.47
N LYS A 144 -5.21 1.07 -12.93
CA LYS A 144 -3.79 0.78 -13.21
C LYS A 144 -3.34 -0.59 -12.68
N LEU A 145 -4.18 -1.61 -12.83
CA LEU A 145 -3.86 -3.00 -12.56
C LEU A 145 -2.89 -3.48 -13.62
N LEU A 146 -1.94 -4.32 -13.21
CA LEU A 146 -0.96 -4.93 -14.09
C LEU A 146 -1.11 -6.44 -14.01
N LYS A 147 -1.26 -7.10 -15.15
CA LYS A 147 -1.28 -8.57 -15.22
C LYS A 147 0.15 -9.09 -15.25
N ARG A 148 0.49 -10.03 -14.36
CA ARG A 148 1.77 -10.73 -14.33
C ARG A 148 1.53 -12.23 -14.21
N GLY A 149 1.45 -12.92 -15.36
CA GLY A 149 1.03 -14.32 -15.42
C GLY A 149 -0.40 -14.51 -14.92
N GLU A 150 -0.56 -15.36 -13.91
CA GLU A 150 -1.84 -15.62 -13.23
C GLU A 150 -2.18 -14.60 -12.12
N LYS A 151 -1.27 -13.66 -11.84
CA LYS A 151 -1.39 -12.68 -10.76
C LYS A 151 -1.79 -11.31 -11.28
N LEU A 152 -2.40 -10.53 -10.40
CA LEU A 152 -2.78 -9.15 -10.63
C LEU A 152 -2.02 -8.25 -9.66
N GLN A 153 -1.38 -7.20 -10.16
CA GLN A 153 -0.61 -6.24 -9.38
C GLN A 153 -1.26 -4.87 -9.38
N TYR A 154 -1.15 -4.16 -8.28
CA TYR A 154 -1.55 -2.75 -8.15
C TYR A 154 -0.50 -2.00 -7.35
N ASN A 155 -0.12 -0.81 -7.84
CA ASN A 155 0.82 0.06 -7.15
C ASN A 155 0.06 1.10 -6.32
N ILE A 156 0.19 0.99 -5.01
CA ILE A 156 -0.25 2.00 -4.05
C ILE A 156 0.86 3.03 -3.95
N THR A 157 0.51 4.31 -4.11
CA THR A 157 1.47 5.41 -4.06
C THR A 157 1.06 6.45 -3.06
N GLY A 158 2.05 7.12 -2.49
CA GLY A 158 1.81 8.19 -1.52
C GLY A 158 3.09 8.91 -1.15
N SER A 159 3.00 9.74 -0.12
CA SER A 159 4.13 10.48 0.43
C SER A 159 4.32 10.19 1.90
N TYR A 160 5.56 10.29 2.35
CA TYR A 160 5.97 10.17 3.72
C TYR A 160 6.68 11.45 4.14
N VAL A 161 6.39 11.92 5.34
CA VAL A 161 7.08 13.05 5.96
C VAL A 161 7.44 12.67 7.38
N GLU A 162 8.67 12.96 7.77
CA GLU A 162 9.15 12.84 9.14
C GLU A 162 9.67 14.17 9.65
N THR A 163 9.37 14.44 10.93
CA THR A 163 10.01 15.48 11.72
C THR A 163 10.81 14.78 12.80
N ILE A 164 12.12 15.01 12.85
CA ILE A 164 13.00 14.41 13.86
C ILE A 164 13.61 15.52 14.71
N CYS A 165 13.63 15.30 16.03
CA CYS A 165 14.24 16.20 17.00
C CYS A 165 15.67 15.74 17.33
N SER A 166 16.61 16.68 17.35
CA SER A 166 18.03 16.47 17.71
C SER A 166 18.59 17.59 18.58
#